data_AF-A0A2A9CIE9-F1
#
_entry.id   AF-A0A2A9CIE9-F1
#
_cell.length_a   1.000
_cell.length_b   1.000
_cell.length_c   1.000
_cell.angle_alpha   90.00
_cell.angle_beta   90.00
_cell.angle_gamma   90.00
#
_symmetry.space_group_name_H-M   'P 1'
#
loop_
_entity.id
_entity.type
_entity.pdbx_description
1 polymer ?
#
loop_
_entity_poly.entity_id
_entity_poly.type
_entity_poly.pdbx_seq_one_letter_code
_entity_poly.pdbx_strand_id
1 'polypeptide(L)' 'MLEFTWKIFCETGNIDTYLLLKEMEIPNDEDNDSLTEMEEVPRLS' A
#
# COMPACT_ATOMS: atom_id res chain seq x y z
N MET A 1 -1.54 -3.16 -14.97
CA MET A 1 -0.95 -1.91 -14.43
C MET A 1 -0.19 -2.17 -13.14
N LEU A 2 -0.74 -2.91 -12.18
CA LEU A 2 -0.06 -3.27 -10.92
C LEU A 2 1.32 -3.92 -11.10
N GLU A 3 1.48 -4.91 -11.99
CA GLU A 3 2.78 -5.60 -12.21
C GLU A 3 3.88 -4.64 -12.70
N PHE A 4 3.52 -3.68 -13.55
CA PHE A 4 4.46 -2.67 -14.03
C PHE A 4 4.87 -1.73 -12.91
N THR A 5 3.91 -1.20 -12.14
CA THR A 5 4.19 -0.30 -11.01
C THR A 5 5.01 -1.00 -9.92
N TRP A 6 4.71 -2.27 -9.62
CA TRP A 6 5.50 -3.09 -8.69
C TRP A 6 6.95 -3.24 -9.14
N LYS A 7 7.17 -3.54 -10.42
CA LYS A 7 8.52 -3.65 -10.98
C LYS A 7 9.30 -2.33 -10.85
N ILE A 8 8.66 -1.20 -11.16
CA ILE A 8 9.29 0.13 -11.00
C ILE A 8 9.60 0.43 -9.54
N PHE A 9 8.70 0.08 -8.60
CA PHE A 9 8.98 0.18 -7.17
C PHE A 9 10.19 -0.67 -6.76
N CYS A 10 10.27 -1.94 -7.16
CA CYS A 10 11.42 -2.79 -6.85
C CYS A 10 12.74 -2.27 -7.43
N GLU A 11 12.72 -1.63 -8.60
CA GLU A 11 13.91 -1.11 -9.25
C GLU A 11 14.37 0.24 -8.69
N THR A 12 13.44 1.11 -8.32
CA THR A 12 13.73 2.51 -7.94
C THR A 12 13.63 2.77 -6.44
N GLY A 13 12.91 1.92 -5.71
CA GLY A 13 12.55 2.14 -4.31
C GLY A 13 11.73 3.42 -4.08
N ASN A 14 11.11 3.98 -5.13
CA ASN A 14 10.38 5.24 -5.02
C ASN A 14 9.08 5.03 -4.22
N ILE A 15 8.91 5.78 -3.13
CA ILE A 15 7.73 5.71 -2.28
C ILE A 15 6.44 6.12 -3.02
N ASP A 16 6.52 7.05 -3.96
CA ASP A 16 5.36 7.55 -4.71
C ASP A 16 4.74 6.42 -5.56
N THR A 17 5.57 5.52 -6.11
CA THR A 17 5.07 4.39 -6.91
C THR A 17 4.44 3.30 -6.04
N TYR A 18 4.93 3.12 -4.81
CA TYR A 18 4.30 2.23 -3.83
C TYR A 18 2.94 2.76 -3.36
N LEU A 19 2.82 4.07 -3.13
CA LEU A 19 1.53 4.69 -2.77
C LEU A 19 0.52 4.57 -3.91
N LEU A 20 0.93 4.83 -5.15
CA LEU A 20 0.09 4.64 -6.32
C LEU A 20 -0.33 3.17 -6.50
N LEU A 21 0.58 2.22 -6.25
CA LEU A 21 0.25 0.80 -6.25
C LEU A 21 -0.83 0.49 -5.20
N LYS A 22 -0.65 0.97 -3.97
CA LYS A 22 -1.60 0.75 -2.87
C LYS A 22 -2.98 1.33 -3.19
N GLU A 23 -3.03 2.52 -3.78
CA GLU A 23 -4.29 3.13 -4.24
C GLU A 23 -4.97 2.33 -5.36
N MET A 24 -4.18 1.72 -6.26
CA MET A 24 -4.72 0.83 -7.31
C MET A 24 -5.09 -0.57 -6.80
N GLU A 25 -4.48 -1.05 -5.72
CA GLU A 25 -4.79 -2.33 -5.08
C GLU A 25 -6.10 -2.29 -4.30
N ILE A 26 -6.52 -1.12 -3.81
CA ILE A 26 -7.83 -0.89 -3.21
C ILE A 26 -8.84 -0.86 -4.37
N PRO A 27 -9.54 -1.97 -4.68
CA PRO A 27 -10.60 -1.92 -5.66
C PRO A 27 -11.73 -1.10 -5.02
N ASN A 28 -12.63 -0.59 -5.83
CA ASN A 28 -13.83 0.12 -5.39
C ASN A 28 -14.85 -0.86 -4.74
N ASP A 29 -14.38 -1.72 -3.85
CA ASP A 29 -15.18 -2.65 -3.06
C ASP A 29 -15.42 -1.98 -1.71
N GLU A 30 -16.68 -1.73 -1.39
CA GLU A 30 -17.21 -1.24 -0.12
C GLU A 30 -16.91 -2.18 1.08
N ASP A 31 -15.92 -3.08 0.95
CA ASP A 31 -15.64 -4.22 1.84
C ASP A 31 -14.15 -4.34 2.23
N ASN A 32 -13.35 -3.25 2.20
CA ASN A 32 -11.98 -3.26 2.74
C ASN A 32 -11.78 -2.32 3.94
N ASP A 33 -12.74 -2.32 4.87
CA ASP A 33 -12.57 -1.75 6.22
C ASP A 33 -11.71 -2.65 7.12
N SER A 34 -10.55 -3.13 6.64
CA SER A 34 -9.72 -4.06 7.43
C SER A 34 -8.20 -3.98 7.21
N LEU A 35 -7.69 -2.98 6.48
CA LEU A 35 -6.23 -2.79 6.32
C LEU A 35 -5.65 -1.52 6.98
N THR A 36 -6.35 -0.94 7.95
CA THR A 36 -5.84 0.17 8.78
C THR A 36 -5.53 -0.19 10.23
N GLU A 37 -5.56 -1.47 10.61
CA GLU A 37 -5.27 -1.90 12.00
C GLU A 37 -3.85 -2.45 12.23
N MET A 38 -2.91 -2.22 11.30
CA MET A 38 -1.51 -2.66 11.44
C MET A 38 -0.50 -1.51 11.54
N GLU A 39 -0.89 -0.38 12.14
CA GLU A 39 0.06 0.62 12.67
C GLU A 39 -0.27 1.02 14.12
N GLU A 40 -0.61 0.05 14.97
CA GLU A 40 -0.46 0.21 16.41
C GLU A 40 0.60 -0.78 16.92
N VAL A 41 1.87 -0.36 16.91
CA VAL A 41 2.93 -0.95 17.72
C VAL A 41 3.48 0.12 18.69
N PRO A 42 3.82 -0.27 19.93
CA PRO A 42 3.23 0.32 21.12
C PRO A 42 4.14 1.38 21.78
N ARG A 43 3.55 2.46 22.31
CA ARG A 43 4.28 3.32 23.26
C ARG A 43 4.06 2.78 24.67
N LEU A 44 4.94 1.88 25.08
CA LEU A 44 5.02 1.41 26.47
C LEU A 44 5.42 2.60 27.37
N SER A 45 4.49 3.13 28.16
CA SER A 45 4.72 3.89 29.41
C SER A 45 3.42 4.03 30.19
#